data_AF-X0LZE8-F1
#
_entry.id   AF-X0LZE8-F1
#
_cell.length_a   1.000
_cell.length_b   1.000
_cell.length_c   1.000
_cell.angle_alpha   90.00
_cell.angle_beta   90.00
_cell.angle_gamma   90.00
#
_symmetry.space_group_name_H-M   'P 1'
#
loop_
_entity.id
_entity.type
_entity.pdbx_description
1 polymer ?
#
loop_
_entity_poly.entity_id
_entity_poly.type
_entity_poly.pdbx_seq_one_letter_code
_entity_poly.pdbx_strand_id
1 'polypeptide(L)' 'MNPIDASRYFPDDALPPEGKFSSRKKLVTAINAWAAPPGYAFSVKNSWKTSSGRIEAIYRRKPM' A
#
# COMPACT_ATOMS: atom_id res chain seq x y z
N MET A 1 -13.91 26.54 2.70
CA MET A 1 -13.48 25.15 2.91
C MET A 1 -11.96 25.14 3.09
N ASN A 2 -11.44 24.61 4.19
CA ASN A 2 -10.00 24.37 4.31
C ASN A 2 -9.60 23.31 3.28
N PRO A 3 -8.61 23.55 2.41
CA PRO A 3 -8.12 22.50 1.53
C PRO A 3 -7.39 21.51 2.42
N ILE A 4 -8.08 20.45 2.84
CA ILE A 4 -7.43 19.26 3.35
C ILE A 4 -6.63 18.73 2.18
N ASP A 5 -5.34 19.11 2.14
CA ASP A 5 -4.23 18.53 1.40
C ASP A 5 -4.65 17.33 0.54
N ALA A 6 -5.20 17.61 -0.64
CA ALA A 6 -5.74 16.59 -1.54
C ALA A 6 -4.62 15.61 -2.01
N SER A 7 -3.35 16.00 -1.85
CA SER A 7 -2.18 15.13 -2.07
C SER A 7 -2.11 13.94 -1.10
N ARG A 8 -2.85 14.02 0.04
CA ARG A 8 -2.96 12.93 1.02
C ARG A 8 -4.14 12.01 0.81
N TYR A 9 -4.97 12.18 -0.20
CA TYR A 9 -6.02 11.22 -0.49
C TYR A 9 -5.69 10.46 -1.77
N PHE A 10 -5.79 9.14 -1.72
CA PHE A 10 -5.87 8.36 -2.96
C PHE A 10 -7.11 8.87 -3.70
N PRO A 11 -7.05 9.04 -5.04
CA PRO A 11 -8.28 9.08 -5.81
C PRO A 11 -9.14 7.88 -5.36
N ASP A 12 -10.44 8.09 -5.17
CA ASP A 12 -11.35 7.01 -4.75
C ASP A 12 -11.25 5.80 -5.70
N ASP A 13 -10.93 6.07 -6.97
CA ASP A 13 -10.70 5.10 -8.05
C ASP A 13 -9.28 4.49 -8.14
N ALA A 14 -8.31 4.94 -7.34
CA ALA A 14 -6.93 4.48 -7.43
C ALA A 14 -6.69 3.23 -6.57
N LEU A 15 -7.03 2.07 -7.11
CA LEU A 15 -6.72 0.78 -6.49
C LEU A 15 -5.28 0.34 -6.81
N PRO A 16 -4.53 -0.18 -5.83
CA PRO A 16 -3.27 -0.85 -6.10
C PRO A 16 -3.52 -2.13 -6.94
N PRO A 17 -2.50 -2.65 -7.63
CA PRO A 17 -2.64 -3.87 -8.44
C PRO A 17 -3.06 -5.07 -7.58
N GLU A 18 -4.26 -5.58 -7.85
CA GLU A 18 -4.74 -6.83 -7.27
C GLU A 18 -4.01 -8.02 -7.91
N GLY A 19 -3.45 -8.90 -7.09
CA GLY A 19 -2.67 -10.02 -7.63
C GLY A 19 -2.20 -11.01 -6.58
N LYS A 20 -1.92 -12.23 -7.04
CA LYS A 20 -1.24 -13.24 -6.22
C LYS A 20 0.26 -13.03 -6.33
N PHE A 21 0.87 -12.61 -5.24
CA PHE A 21 2.32 -12.46 -5.17
C PHE A 21 2.92 -13.69 -4.49
N SER A 22 3.94 -14.28 -5.12
CA SER A 22 4.68 -15.42 -4.58
C SER A 22 5.50 -15.09 -3.33
N SER A 23 5.66 -13.81 -2.99
CA SER A 23 6.31 -13.35 -1.76
C SER A 23 5.88 -11.94 -1.39
N ARG A 24 5.94 -11.62 -0.08
CA ARG A 24 5.72 -10.28 0.46
C ARG A 24 6.60 -9.23 -0.22
N LYS A 25 7.86 -9.56 -0.53
CA LYS A 25 8.79 -8.63 -1.19
C LYS A 25 8.28 -8.20 -2.57
N LYS A 26 7.78 -9.15 -3.36
CA LYS A 26 7.18 -8.87 -4.69
C LYS A 26 5.94 -7.99 -4.58
N LEU A 27 5.07 -8.23 -3.60
CA LEU A 27 3.92 -7.37 -3.32
C LEU A 27 4.37 -5.94 -3.00
N VAL A 28 5.34 -5.77 -2.10
CA VAL A 28 5.87 -4.45 -1.72
C VAL A 28 6.50 -3.74 -2.92
N THR A 29 7.23 -4.45 -3.77
CA THR A 29 7.79 -3.87 -4.99
C THR A 29 6.70 -3.41 -5.96
N ALA A 30 5.66 -4.23 -6.18
CA ALA A 30 4.58 -3.89 -7.10
C ALA A 30 3.75 -2.67 -6.62
N ILE A 31 3.38 -2.65 -5.33
CA ILE A 31 2.64 -1.52 -4.76
C ILE A 31 3.50 -0.24 -4.71
N ASN A 32 4.81 -0.35 -4.47
CA ASN A 32 5.70 0.81 -4.50
C ASN A 32 5.98 1.32 -5.92
N ALA A 33 6.06 0.44 -6.92
CA ALA A 33 6.19 0.86 -8.32
C ALA A 33 4.95 1.61 -8.81
N TRP A 34 3.76 1.18 -8.38
CA TRP A 34 2.50 1.89 -8.61
C TRP A 34 2.44 3.25 -7.87
N ALA A 35 2.97 3.29 -6.65
CA ALA A 35 2.97 4.47 -5.78
C ALA A 35 4.06 5.52 -6.12
N ALA A 36 5.07 5.14 -6.90
CA ALA A 36 6.19 6.02 -7.28
C ALA A 36 5.78 7.25 -8.11
N PRO A 37 5.02 7.13 -9.23
CA PRO A 37 4.60 8.30 -10.02
C PRO A 37 3.87 9.38 -9.20
N PRO A 38 3.00 9.05 -8.25
CA PRO A 38 2.32 10.03 -7.43
C PRO A 38 3.07 10.45 -6.15
N GLY A 39 4.32 9.99 -5.95
CA GLY A 39 5.23 10.52 -4.92
C GLY A 39 5.09 9.89 -3.53
N TYR A 40 4.70 8.63 -3.44
CA TYR A 40 4.60 7.94 -2.15
C TYR A 40 5.17 6.52 -2.17
N ALA A 41 5.42 5.99 -0.98
CA ALA A 41 5.83 4.62 -0.78
C ALA A 41 5.02 3.96 0.35
N PHE A 42 4.83 2.66 0.24
CA PHE A 42 4.23 1.83 1.27
C PHE A 42 5.30 1.10 2.07
N SER A 43 5.15 1.16 3.39
CA SER A 43 5.92 0.38 4.35
C SER A 43 4.99 -0.53 5.13
N VAL A 44 5.45 -1.73 5.48
CA VAL A 44 4.69 -2.61 6.40
C VAL A 44 4.57 -1.88 7.74
N LYS A 45 3.34 -1.67 8.22
CA LYS A 45 3.06 -1.14 9.55
C LYS A 45 2.88 -2.29 10.54
N ASN A 46 2.04 -3.25 10.19
CA ASN A 46 1.74 -4.39 11.04
C ASN A 46 1.55 -5.63 10.19
N SER A 47 1.92 -6.79 10.70
CA SER A 47 1.55 -8.05 10.07
C SER A 47 1.33 -9.14 11.10
N TRP A 48 0.32 -9.97 10.88
CA TRP A 48 -0.03 -11.05 11.79
C TRP A 48 -0.36 -12.31 11.01
N LYS A 49 -0.22 -13.46 11.69
CA LYS A 49 -0.72 -14.73 11.19
C LYS A 49 -2.15 -14.90 11.69
N THR A 50 -3.04 -15.20 10.77
CA THR A 50 -4.41 -15.61 11.09
C THR A 50 -4.42 -17.04 11.62
N SER A 51 -5.49 -17.41 12.33
CA SER A 51 -5.73 -18.78 12.79
C SER A 51 -5.73 -19.80 11.64
N SER A 52 -6.04 -19.36 10.41
CA SER A 52 -5.98 -20.17 9.19
C SER A 52 -4.57 -20.29 8.57
N GLY A 53 -3.53 -19.76 9.21
CA GLY A 53 -2.15 -19.80 8.75
C GLY A 53 -1.78 -18.78 7.65
N ARG A 54 -2.74 -17.96 7.20
CA ARG A 54 -2.49 -16.87 6.24
C ARG A 54 -1.83 -15.69 6.95
N ILE A 55 -0.94 -14.99 6.24
CA ILE A 55 -0.30 -13.79 6.77
C ILE A 55 -1.02 -12.56 6.22
N GLU A 56 -1.61 -11.78 7.11
CA GLU A 56 -2.20 -10.49 6.80
C GLU A 56 -1.21 -9.37 7.14
N ALA A 57 -1.26 -8.27 6.40
CA ALA A 57 -0.39 -7.12 6.64
C ALA A 57 -1.10 -5.81 6.35
N ILE A 58 -0.99 -4.87 7.27
CA ILE A 58 -1.39 -3.47 7.09
C ILE A 58 -0.16 -2.70 6.63
N TYR A 59 -0.30 -1.98 5.53
CA TYR A 59 0.71 -1.08 5.00
C TYR A 59 0.36 0.36 5.33
N ARG A 60 1.37 1.15 5.66
CA ARG A 60 1.24 2.60 5.84
C ARG A 60 1.97 3.30 4.71
N ARG A 61 1.29 4.28 4.13
CA ARG A 61 1.88 5.25 3.20
C ARG A 61 2.88 6.16 3.93
N LYS A 62 4.00 6.43 3.28
CA LYS A 62 4.94 7.51 3.61
C LYS A 62 5.15 8.38 2.36
N PRO A 63 5.24 9.71 2.52
CA PRO A 63 5.69 10.57 1.42
C PRO A 63 7.13 10.17 1.04
N MET A 64 7.43 10.20 -0.25
CA MET A 64 8.79 10.03 -0.78
C MET A 64 9.51 11.36 -0.89
#